data_AF-A0A7V8FCE7-F1
#
_entry.id   AF-A0A7V8FCE7-F1
#
_cell.length_a   1.000
_cell.length_b   1.000
_cell.length_c   1.000
_cell.angle_alpha   90.00
_cell.angle_beta   90.00
_cell.angle_gamma   90.00
#
_symmetry.space_group_name_H-M   'P 1'
#
loop_
_entity.id
_entity.type
_entity.pdbx_description
1 polymer ?
#
loop_
_entity_poly.entity_id
_entity_poly.type
_entity_poly.pdbx_seq_one_letter_code
_entity_poly.pdbx_strand_id
1 'polypeptide(L)'
;MKTYALIDSGYVTQVADDPNDMTVEDWSAQFPASFVWIDVTDVDPRPIVGWAAAQVDGTWAFGPYIPPPPPPPTADQLRSARNSLLNLADFAINTVADASQDVASLRTWRQQLRDVPQQSGFPASYHFPAVPAGITLPESQQLAIQAVMSAV
;
A
#
# COMPACT_ATOMS: atom_id res chain seq x y z
N MET A 1 11.18 0.45 -38.34
CA MET A 1 10.64 -0.79 -37.73
C MET A 1 9.76 -0.33 -36.62
N LYS A 2 8.46 -0.46 -36.84
CA LYS A 2 7.47 -0.05 -35.86
C LYS A 2 7.26 -1.10 -34.78
N THR A 3 6.72 -0.67 -33.66
CA THR A 3 6.43 -1.50 -32.50
C THR A 3 5.03 -1.16 -32.03
N TYR A 4 4.21 -2.18 -31.87
CA TYR A 4 2.84 -2.05 -31.41
C TYR A 4 2.63 -2.75 -30.07
N ALA A 5 1.87 -2.12 -29.19
CA ALA A 5 1.40 -2.71 -27.94
C ALA A 5 -0.08 -3.06 -28.04
N LEU A 6 -0.45 -4.28 -27.69
CA LEU A 6 -1.84 -4.71 -27.53
C LEU A 6 -2.31 -4.35 -26.14
N ILE A 7 -3.43 -3.64 -26.05
CA ILE A 7 -4.04 -3.21 -24.80
C ILE A 7 -5.30 -4.03 -24.53
N ASP A 8 -5.35 -4.63 -23.35
CA ASP A 8 -6.54 -5.29 -22.83
C ASP A 8 -6.72 -4.93 -21.35
N SER A 9 -7.95 -4.59 -20.98
CA SER A 9 -8.34 -4.28 -19.61
C SER A 9 -7.46 -3.21 -18.92
N GLY A 10 -6.91 -2.27 -19.70
CA GLY A 10 -6.02 -1.21 -19.20
C GLY A 10 -4.56 -1.63 -19.02
N TYR A 11 -4.13 -2.73 -19.65
CA TYR A 11 -2.76 -3.24 -19.56
C TYR A 11 -2.19 -3.61 -20.91
N VAL A 12 -0.87 -3.49 -21.04
CA VAL A 12 -0.11 -4.07 -22.15
C VAL A 12 -0.08 -5.59 -21.97
N THR A 13 -0.74 -6.33 -22.86
CA THR A 13 -0.77 -7.80 -22.83
C THR A 13 0.18 -8.42 -23.85
N GLN A 14 0.52 -7.68 -24.90
CA GLN A 14 1.49 -8.08 -25.91
C GLN A 14 2.24 -6.87 -26.45
N VAL A 15 3.51 -7.10 -26.84
CA VAL A 15 4.32 -6.16 -27.61
C VAL A 15 4.81 -6.90 -28.85
N ALA A 16 4.60 -6.31 -30.02
CA ALA A 16 4.98 -6.89 -31.30
C ALA A 16 5.76 -5.88 -32.14
N ASP A 17 6.84 -6.32 -32.77
CA ASP A 17 7.57 -5.53 -33.75
C ASP A 17 7.01 -5.83 -35.14
N ASP A 18 6.71 -4.77 -35.89
CA ASP A 18 6.24 -4.87 -37.27
C ASP A 18 7.42 -4.81 -38.24
N PRO A 19 7.76 -5.94 -38.90
CA PRO A 19 8.86 -5.98 -39.85
C PRO A 19 8.59 -5.19 -41.14
N ASN A 20 7.31 -4.88 -41.43
CA ASN A 20 6.88 -4.23 -42.66
C ASN A 20 6.61 -2.72 -42.49
N ASP A 21 6.78 -2.16 -41.28
CA ASP A 21 6.65 -0.72 -40.99
C ASP A 21 5.27 -0.13 -41.38
N MET A 22 4.21 -0.91 -41.19
CA MET A 22 2.83 -0.59 -41.56
C MET A 22 2.27 0.58 -40.73
N THR A 23 1.15 1.17 -41.15
CA THR A 23 0.41 2.11 -40.28
C THR A 23 -0.30 1.37 -39.15
N VAL A 24 -0.69 2.06 -38.08
CA VAL A 24 -1.44 1.42 -36.98
C VAL A 24 -2.80 0.92 -37.47
N GLU A 25 -3.39 1.62 -38.43
CA GLU A 25 -4.65 1.24 -39.08
C GLU A 25 -4.49 -0.08 -39.88
N ASP A 26 -3.46 -0.18 -40.71
CA ASP A 26 -3.19 -1.38 -41.52
C ASP A 26 -2.75 -2.57 -40.65
N TRP A 27 -1.99 -2.30 -39.58
CA TRP A 27 -1.63 -3.32 -38.59
C TRP A 27 -2.88 -3.85 -37.87
N SER A 28 -3.71 -2.95 -37.34
CA SER A 28 -4.91 -3.31 -36.58
C SER A 28 -5.94 -4.06 -37.43
N ALA A 29 -6.01 -3.79 -38.74
CA ALA A 29 -6.90 -4.46 -39.68
C ALA A 29 -6.62 -5.97 -39.84
N GLN A 30 -5.43 -6.44 -39.45
CA GLN A 30 -5.07 -7.87 -39.50
C GLN A 30 -5.62 -8.66 -38.30
N PHE A 31 -6.12 -7.98 -37.27
CA PHE A 31 -6.62 -8.56 -36.04
C PHE A 31 -8.12 -8.29 -35.87
N PRO A 32 -8.82 -9.01 -34.99
CA PRO A 32 -10.20 -8.68 -34.65
C PRO A 32 -10.30 -7.23 -34.17
N ALA A 33 -11.34 -6.51 -34.59
CA ALA A 33 -11.57 -5.11 -34.23
C ALA A 33 -11.74 -4.86 -32.71
N SER A 34 -11.92 -5.92 -31.92
CA SER A 34 -11.91 -5.85 -30.45
C SER A 34 -10.52 -5.64 -29.85
N PHE A 35 -9.45 -5.82 -30.62
CA PHE A 35 -8.08 -5.59 -30.16
C PHE A 35 -7.69 -4.13 -30.37
N VAL A 36 -7.14 -3.54 -29.31
CA VAL A 36 -6.64 -2.17 -29.34
C VAL A 36 -5.11 -2.22 -29.46
N TRP A 37 -4.60 -1.97 -30.66
CA TRP A 37 -3.17 -1.85 -30.90
C TRP A 37 -2.77 -0.39 -30.94
N ILE A 38 -1.69 -0.05 -30.23
CA ILE A 38 -1.16 1.31 -30.15
C ILE A 38 0.28 1.31 -30.66
N ASP A 39 0.61 2.27 -31.54
CA ASP A 39 1.99 2.52 -31.96
C ASP A 39 2.79 3.05 -30.76
N VAL A 40 3.82 2.31 -30.37
CA VAL A 40 4.70 2.63 -29.24
C VAL A 40 6.16 2.74 -29.68
N THR A 41 6.41 2.95 -30.97
CA THR A 41 7.77 3.02 -31.52
C THR A 41 8.63 4.08 -30.87
N ASP A 42 8.07 5.26 -30.65
CA ASP A 42 8.77 6.41 -30.08
C ASP A 42 8.51 6.58 -28.57
N VAL A 43 7.88 5.60 -27.92
CA VAL A 43 7.61 5.63 -26.48
C VAL A 43 8.84 5.14 -25.73
N ASP A 44 9.47 6.02 -24.95
CA ASP A 44 10.60 5.73 -24.09
C ASP A 44 10.27 6.04 -22.62
N PRO A 45 10.39 5.10 -21.68
CA PRO A 45 10.80 3.70 -21.88
C PRO A 45 9.80 2.86 -22.67
N ARG A 46 10.33 1.94 -23.51
CA ARG A 46 9.51 1.02 -24.32
C ARG A 46 8.55 0.22 -23.42
N PRO A 47 7.24 0.25 -23.69
CA PRO A 47 6.28 -0.52 -22.90
C PRO A 47 6.58 -2.02 -22.93
N ILE A 48 6.35 -2.69 -21.80
CA ILE A 48 6.49 -4.14 -21.65
C ILE A 48 5.18 -4.74 -21.14
N VAL A 49 5.02 -6.05 -21.33
CA VAL A 49 3.85 -6.79 -20.83
C VAL A 49 3.68 -6.58 -19.33
N GLY A 50 2.45 -6.29 -18.90
CA GLY A 50 2.09 -6.01 -17.51
C GLY A 50 2.13 -4.53 -17.13
N TRP A 51 2.59 -3.65 -18.02
CA TRP A 51 2.44 -2.22 -17.81
C TRP A 51 0.98 -1.78 -17.89
N ALA A 52 0.62 -0.83 -17.04
CA ALA A 52 -0.64 -0.11 -17.14
C ALA A 52 -0.64 0.76 -18.40
N ALA A 53 -1.78 0.82 -19.05
CA ALA A 53 -2.04 1.62 -20.23
C ALA A 53 -3.37 2.35 -20.03
N ALA A 54 -3.33 3.68 -20.08
CA ALA A 54 -4.50 4.53 -19.91
C ALA A 54 -4.51 5.62 -20.97
N GLN A 55 -5.71 5.95 -21.45
CA GLN A 55 -5.89 7.13 -22.30
C GLN A 55 -6.20 8.34 -21.43
N VAL A 56 -5.35 9.36 -21.50
CA VAL A 56 -5.48 10.63 -20.78
C VAL A 56 -5.52 11.74 -21.83
N ASP A 57 -6.64 12.48 -21.88
CA ASP A 57 -6.86 13.57 -22.84
C ASP A 57 -6.60 13.19 -24.32
N GLY A 58 -6.93 11.95 -24.69
CA GLY A 58 -6.75 11.42 -26.04
C GLY A 58 -5.35 10.86 -26.33
N THR A 59 -4.39 11.02 -25.41
CA THR A 59 -3.03 10.48 -25.50
C THR A 59 -2.90 9.22 -24.64
N TRP A 60 -2.21 8.20 -25.15
CA TRP A 60 -1.91 7.00 -24.36
C TRP A 60 -0.72 7.25 -23.44
N ALA A 61 -0.91 6.93 -22.16
CA ALA A 61 0.13 6.88 -21.16
C ALA A 61 0.40 5.43 -20.79
N PHE A 62 1.68 5.07 -20.70
CA PHE A 62 2.17 3.76 -20.34
C PHE A 62 3.06 3.86 -19.12
N GLY A 63 3.01 2.87 -18.24
CA GLY A 63 3.92 2.82 -17.11
C GLY A 63 3.82 1.51 -16.33
N PRO A 64 4.76 1.27 -15.41
CA PRO A 64 4.65 0.12 -14.51
C PRO A 64 3.30 0.17 -13.79
N TYR A 65 2.66 -0.99 -13.63
CA TYR A 65 1.49 -1.08 -12.78
C TYR A 65 1.89 -0.71 -11.35
N ILE A 66 1.28 0.37 -10.85
CA ILE A 66 1.37 0.76 -9.45
C ILE A 66 0.03 0.37 -8.84
N PRO A 67 -0.01 -0.61 -7.92
CA PRO A 67 -1.26 -0.94 -7.24
C PRO A 67 -1.78 0.32 -6.53
N PRO A 68 -3.11 0.54 -6.53
CA PRO A 68 -3.67 1.65 -5.78
C PRO A 68 -3.23 1.54 -4.31
N PRO A 69 -3.01 2.68 -3.64
CA PRO A 69 -2.70 2.66 -2.22
C PRO A 69 -3.80 1.87 -1.48
N PRO A 70 -3.44 1.08 -0.46
CA PRO A 70 -4.44 0.37 0.33
C PRO A 70 -5.45 1.40 0.89
N PRO A 71 -6.73 1.02 1.04
CA PRO A 71 -7.71 1.91 1.63
C PRO A 71 -7.29 2.29 3.06
N PRO A 72 -7.63 3.51 3.52
CA PRO A 72 -7.34 3.90 4.89
C PRO A 72 -8.03 2.93 5.87
N PRO A 73 -7.44 2.67 7.05
CA PRO A 73 -8.03 1.76 8.01
C PRO A 73 -9.37 2.28 8.51
N THR A 74 -10.31 1.34 8.67
CA THR A 74 -11.62 1.62 9.23
C THR A 74 -11.55 1.91 10.73
N ALA A 75 -12.57 2.57 11.27
CA ALA A 75 -12.70 2.78 12.71
C ALA A 75 -12.57 1.46 13.50
N ASP A 76 -13.13 0.37 13.01
CA ASP A 76 -13.11 -0.92 13.72
C ASP A 76 -11.74 -1.58 13.67
N GLN A 77 -11.00 -1.46 12.56
CA GLN A 77 -9.59 -1.89 12.49
C GLN A 77 -8.73 -1.11 13.49
N LEU A 78 -8.89 0.22 13.56
CA LEU A 78 -8.17 1.06 14.53
C LEU A 78 -8.52 0.70 15.97
N ARG A 79 -9.81 0.48 16.27
CA ARG A 79 -10.25 0.03 17.61
C ARG A 79 -9.69 -1.35 17.95
N SER A 80 -9.60 -2.26 16.99
CA SER A 80 -9.02 -3.59 17.15
C SER A 80 -7.52 -3.51 17.46
N ALA A 81 -6.75 -2.75 16.68
CA ALA A 81 -5.34 -2.51 16.95
C ALA A 81 -5.11 -1.88 18.32
N ARG A 82 -5.93 -0.90 18.70
CA ARG A 82 -5.93 -0.31 20.04
C ARG A 82 -6.20 -1.34 21.14
N ASN A 83 -7.13 -2.26 20.94
CA ASN A 83 -7.39 -3.32 21.93
C ASN A 83 -6.19 -4.28 22.04
N SER A 84 -5.55 -4.63 20.92
CA SER A 84 -4.33 -5.43 20.92
C SER A 84 -3.19 -4.74 21.68
N LEU A 85 -2.99 -3.45 21.45
CA LEU A 85 -1.99 -2.64 22.16
C LEU A 85 -2.31 -2.50 23.66
N LEU A 86 -3.59 -2.39 24.04
CA LEU A 86 -3.98 -2.39 25.46
C LEU A 86 -3.61 -3.70 26.15
N ASN A 87 -3.86 -4.84 25.50
CA ASN A 87 -3.48 -6.15 26.04
C ASN A 87 -1.94 -6.26 26.16
N LEU A 88 -1.20 -5.81 25.16
CA LEU A 88 0.27 -5.76 25.20
C LEU A 88 0.79 -4.82 26.29
N ALA A 89 0.14 -3.69 26.51
CA ALA A 89 0.46 -2.79 27.61
C ALA A 89 0.25 -3.44 28.98
N ASP A 90 -0.81 -4.23 29.14
CA ASP A 90 -1.05 -4.97 30.38
C ASP A 90 0.05 -6.03 30.63
N PHE A 91 0.47 -6.76 29.60
CA PHE A 91 1.60 -7.69 29.70
C PHE A 91 2.93 -7.00 30.01
N ALA A 92 3.20 -5.87 29.37
CA ALA A 92 4.39 -5.06 29.61
C ALA A 92 4.42 -4.54 31.06
N ILE A 93 3.29 -4.06 31.58
CA ILE A 93 3.16 -3.59 32.98
C ILE A 93 3.50 -4.73 33.95
N ASN A 94 2.94 -5.92 33.74
CA ASN A 94 3.23 -7.08 34.60
C ASN A 94 4.71 -7.46 34.55
N THR A 95 5.29 -7.50 33.35
CA THR A 95 6.71 -7.86 33.15
C THR A 95 7.66 -6.90 33.86
N VAL A 96 7.41 -5.59 33.72
CA VAL A 96 8.23 -4.54 34.34
C VAL A 96 8.01 -4.50 35.86
N ALA A 97 6.77 -4.73 36.33
CA ALA A 97 6.46 -4.83 37.74
C ALA A 97 7.15 -6.04 38.41
N ASP A 98 7.16 -7.21 37.76
CA ASP A 98 7.85 -8.41 38.25
C ASP A 98 9.36 -8.19 38.35
N ALA A 99 9.93 -7.36 37.46
CA ALA A 99 11.31 -6.91 37.52
C ALA A 99 11.57 -5.80 38.58
N SER A 100 10.56 -5.44 39.39
CA SER A 100 10.62 -4.35 40.39
C SER A 100 11.00 -2.99 39.81
N GLN A 101 10.64 -2.73 38.55
CA GLN A 101 10.88 -1.46 37.87
C GLN A 101 9.62 -0.58 37.86
N ASP A 102 9.79 0.73 37.61
CA ASP A 102 8.67 1.67 37.55
C ASP A 102 7.79 1.43 36.31
N VAL A 103 6.47 1.38 36.54
CA VAL A 103 5.44 1.15 35.51
C VAL A 103 4.61 2.39 35.22
N ALA A 104 4.91 3.55 35.83
CA ALA A 104 4.13 4.78 35.67
C ALA A 104 4.02 5.21 34.19
N SER A 105 5.13 5.14 33.45
CA SER A 105 5.18 5.45 32.02
C SER A 105 4.30 4.51 31.20
N LEU A 106 4.28 3.21 31.51
CA LEU A 106 3.43 2.22 30.85
C LEU A 106 1.95 2.43 31.15
N ARG A 107 1.60 2.79 32.38
CA ARG A 107 0.21 3.12 32.75
C ARG A 107 -0.29 4.36 32.01
N THR A 108 0.59 5.35 31.84
CA THR A 108 0.31 6.55 31.04
C THR A 108 0.09 6.19 29.58
N TRP A 109 0.98 5.39 29.00
CA TRP A 109 0.84 4.89 27.63
C TRP A 109 -0.47 4.12 27.42
N ARG A 110 -0.82 3.22 28.35
CA ARG A 110 -2.10 2.49 28.32
C ARG A 110 -3.31 3.43 28.35
N GLN A 111 -3.26 4.53 29.09
CA GLN A 111 -4.34 5.52 29.08
C GLN A 111 -4.42 6.24 27.74
N GLN A 112 -3.30 6.70 27.19
CA GLN A 112 -3.26 7.34 25.88
C GLN A 112 -3.80 6.43 24.76
N LEU A 113 -3.57 5.11 24.84
CA LEU A 113 -4.19 4.14 23.94
C LEU A 113 -5.71 4.10 24.08
N ARG A 114 -6.26 4.19 25.30
CA ARG A 114 -7.72 4.22 25.52
C ARG A 114 -8.37 5.45 24.90
N ASP A 115 -7.61 6.54 24.85
CA ASP A 115 -8.05 7.86 24.36
C ASP A 115 -7.99 7.99 22.83
N VAL A 116 -7.47 7.00 22.10
CA VAL A 116 -7.32 7.06 20.63
C VAL A 116 -8.65 7.35 19.91
N PRO A 117 -9.78 6.63 20.16
CA PRO A 117 -11.04 6.95 19.47
C PRO A 117 -11.72 8.25 19.90
N GLN A 118 -11.23 8.90 20.95
CA GLN A 118 -11.72 10.18 21.46
C GLN A 118 -10.94 11.36 20.86
N GLN A 119 -9.90 11.08 20.07
CA GLN A 119 -9.15 12.09 19.34
C GLN A 119 -10.05 12.79 18.31
N SER A 120 -9.84 14.10 18.15
CA SER A 120 -10.54 14.87 17.14
C SER A 120 -10.16 14.38 15.74
N GLY A 121 -11.16 14.16 14.89
CA GLY A 121 -10.97 13.65 13.53
C GLY A 121 -10.95 12.12 13.40
N PHE A 122 -11.07 11.36 14.48
CA PHE A 122 -11.16 9.89 14.40
C PHE A 122 -12.43 9.47 13.61
N PRO A 123 -12.34 8.51 12.66
CA PRO A 123 -11.18 7.68 12.30
C PRO A 123 -10.30 8.24 11.17
N ALA A 124 -10.66 9.36 10.55
CA ALA A 124 -9.94 9.89 9.38
C ALA A 124 -8.54 10.44 9.72
N SER A 125 -8.35 10.88 10.96
CA SER A 125 -7.08 11.30 11.53
C SER A 125 -6.95 10.69 12.92
N TYR A 126 -5.81 10.04 13.19
CA TYR A 126 -5.52 9.39 14.45
C TYR A 126 -4.01 9.38 14.73
N HIS A 127 -3.65 9.25 15.99
CA HIS A 127 -2.28 9.11 16.42
C HIS A 127 -2.18 8.07 17.54
N PHE A 128 -1.49 6.97 17.28
CA PHE A 128 -1.15 6.00 18.32
C PHE A 128 0.11 6.47 19.07
N PRO A 129 0.07 6.52 20.41
CA PRO A 129 1.23 6.88 21.20
C PRO A 129 2.33 5.82 21.06
N ALA A 130 3.57 6.25 20.88
CA ALA A 130 4.72 5.36 20.92
C ALA A 130 4.92 4.76 22.33
N VAL A 131 5.51 3.57 22.39
CA VAL A 131 5.93 2.97 23.66
C VAL A 131 6.90 3.92 24.37
N PRO A 132 6.79 4.13 25.69
CA PRO A 132 7.71 5.01 26.40
C PRO A 132 9.16 4.54 26.27
N ALA A 133 10.06 5.46 25.98
CA ALA A 133 11.49 5.17 25.89
C ALA A 133 12.07 4.75 27.26
N GLY A 134 13.14 3.96 27.24
CA GLY A 134 13.86 3.54 28.45
C GLY A 134 13.21 2.37 29.20
N ILE A 135 12.15 1.78 28.67
CA ILE A 135 11.55 0.55 29.20
C ILE A 135 12.22 -0.66 28.54
N THR A 136 12.78 -1.55 29.36
CA THR A 136 13.33 -2.82 28.89
C THR A 136 12.23 -3.87 28.84
N LEU A 137 11.71 -4.15 27.65
CA LEU A 137 10.77 -5.24 27.40
C LEU A 137 11.48 -6.45 26.76
N PRO A 138 11.00 -7.69 26.98
CA PRO A 138 11.45 -8.84 26.20
C PRO A 138 11.28 -8.58 24.69
N GLU A 139 12.21 -9.08 23.87
CA GLU A 139 12.18 -8.90 22.40
C GLU A 139 10.84 -9.34 21.79
N SER A 140 10.27 -10.44 22.27
CA SER A 140 8.96 -10.93 21.84
C SER A 140 7.83 -9.91 22.03
N GLN A 141 7.85 -9.14 23.12
CA GLN A 141 6.87 -8.07 23.37
C GLN A 141 7.14 -6.85 22.49
N GLN A 142 8.41 -6.49 22.28
CA GLN A 142 8.78 -5.39 21.39
C GLN A 142 8.31 -5.68 19.96
N LEU A 143 8.56 -6.89 19.46
CA LEU A 143 8.14 -7.33 18.13
C LEU A 143 6.61 -7.37 18.01
N ALA A 144 5.90 -7.84 19.03
CA ALA A 144 4.44 -7.85 19.02
C ALA A 144 3.84 -6.44 18.96
N ILE A 145 4.39 -5.49 19.73
CA ILE A 145 3.96 -4.09 19.68
C ILE A 145 4.26 -3.48 18.32
N GLN A 146 5.48 -3.70 17.79
CA GLN A 146 5.88 -3.19 16.48
C GLN A 146 4.99 -3.73 15.36
N ALA A 147 4.64 -5.01 15.41
CA ALA A 147 3.77 -5.64 14.42
C ALA A 147 2.38 -5.00 14.38
N VAL A 148 1.79 -4.71 15.55
CA VAL A 148 0.48 -4.03 15.60
C VAL A 148 0.59 -2.59 15.13
N MET A 149 1.62 -1.85 15.55
CA MET A 149 1.83 -0.46 15.15
C MET A 149 2.12 -0.29 13.66
N SER A 150 2.67 -1.30 12.99
CA SER A 150 2.95 -1.26 11.53
C SER A 150 1.72 -1.64 10.68
N ALA A 151 0.67 -2.15 11.32
CA ALA A 151 -0.57 -2.58 10.66
C ALA A 151 -1.67 -1.50 10.69
N VAL A 152 -1.40 -0.36 11.33
CA VAL A 152 -2.26 0.84 11.41
C VAL A 152 -1.50 2.06 10.90
#